data_AF-A0A931ZLX7-F1
#
_entry.id   AF-A0A931ZLX7-F1
#
_cell.length_a   1.000
_cell.length_b   1.000
_cell.length_c   1.000
_cell.angle_alpha   90.00
_cell.angle_beta   90.00
_cell.angle_gamma   90.00
#
_symmetry.space_group_name_H-M   'P 1'
#
loop_
_entity.id
_entity.type
_entity.pdbx_description
1 polymer ?
#
loop_
_entity_poly.entity_id
_entity_poly.type
_entity_poly.pdbx_seq_one_letter_code
_entity_poly.pdbx_strand_id
1 'polypeptide(L)' 'MKVPKSVASLIEVFESLPGIGPKTAARLTYYLLHAPDELSQQLAEAAADLKT' A
#
# COMPACT_ATOMS: atom_id res chain seq x y z
N MET A 1 -18.93 4.67 -6.23
CA MET A 1 -17.85 5.65 -5.95
C MET A 1 -16.62 5.19 -6.73
N LYS A 2 -16.00 6.03 -7.57
CA LYS A 2 -14.88 5.62 -8.42
C LYS A 2 -13.58 5.79 -7.64
N VAL A 3 -12.96 4.70 -7.21
CA VAL A 3 -11.66 4.74 -6.53
C VAL A 3 -10.57 5.04 -7.56
N PRO A 4 -9.60 5.94 -7.28
CA PRO A 4 -8.47 6.17 -8.17
C PRO A 4 -7.72 4.86 -8.47
N LYS A 5 -7.26 4.69 -9.71
CA LYS A 5 -6.57 3.47 -10.13
C LYS A 5 -5.35 3.16 -9.24
N SER A 6 -4.59 4.19 -8.85
CA SER A 6 -3.43 4.05 -7.96
C SER A 6 -3.79 3.48 -6.58
N VAL A 7 -4.91 3.92 -6.02
CA VAL A 7 -5.42 3.42 -4.73
C VAL A 7 -5.85 1.96 -4.87
N ALA A 8 -6.60 1.62 -5.91
CA ALA A 8 -7.05 0.24 -6.14
C ALA A 8 -5.86 -0.72 -6.30
N SER A 9 -4.85 -0.35 -7.10
CA SER A 9 -3.65 -1.17 -7.28
C SER A 9 -2.86 -1.38 -6.00
N LEU A 10 -2.72 -0.37 -5.13
CA LEU A 10 -2.01 -0.53 -3.87
C LEU A 10 -2.79 -1.41 -2.88
N ILE A 11 -4.12 -1.33 -2.89
CA ILE A 11 -4.99 -2.23 -2.12
C ILE A 11 -4.75 -3.69 -2.55
N GLU A 12 -4.79 -3.98 -3.86
CA GLU A 12 -4.54 -5.33 -4.38
C GLU A 12 -3.16 -5.87 -3.98
N VAL A 13 -2.12 -5.03 -4.02
CA VAL A 13 -0.78 -5.43 -3.57
C VAL A 13 -0.78 -5.77 -2.07
N PHE A 14 -1.38 -4.95 -1.22
CA PHE A 14 -1.45 -5.24 0.22
C PHE A 14 -2.31 -6.46 0.53
N GLU A 15 -3.41 -6.70 -0.20
CA GLU A 15 -4.24 -7.91 -0.05
C GLU A 15 -3.49 -9.20 -0.41
N SER A 16 -2.49 -9.13 -1.28
CA SER A 16 -1.67 -10.29 -1.63
C SER A 16 -0.72 -10.74 -0.50
N LEU A 17 -0.53 -9.93 0.54
CA LEU A 17 0.36 -10.24 1.66
C LEU A 17 -0.33 -11.19 2.67
N PRO A 18 0.39 -12.20 3.19
CA PRO A 18 -0.17 -13.14 4.16
C PRO A 18 -0.62 -12.40 5.43
N GLY A 19 -1.88 -12.61 5.83
CA GLY A 19 -2.47 -11.97 7.03
C GLY A 19 -3.08 -10.59 6.80
N ILE A 20 -3.08 -10.06 5.57
CA ILE A 20 -3.73 -8.79 5.23
C ILE A 20 -4.98 -9.04 4.40
N GLY A 21 -6.15 -8.88 5.02
CA GLY A 21 -7.44 -8.95 4.31
C GLY A 21 -7.85 -7.62 3.66
N PRO A 22 -8.94 -7.62 2.85
CA PRO A 22 -9.35 -6.47 2.04
C PRO A 22 -9.62 -5.19 2.82
N LYS A 23 -10.23 -5.33 4.01
CA LYS A 23 -10.48 -4.19 4.90
C LYS A 23 -9.18 -3.59 5.46
N THR A 24 -8.19 -4.42 5.73
CA THR A 24 -6.89 -3.97 6.25
C THR A 24 -6.06 -3.33 5.15
N ALA A 25 -6.02 -3.92 3.95
CA ALA A 25 -5.34 -3.38 2.79
C ALA A 25 -5.86 -1.99 2.39
N ALA A 26 -7.19 -1.82 2.36
CA ALA A 26 -7.82 -0.53 2.18
C ALA A 26 -7.38 0.47 3.26
N ARG A 27 -7.40 0.08 4.54
CA ARG A 27 -7.00 0.95 5.65
C ARG A 27 -5.54 1.41 5.53
N LEU A 28 -4.62 0.50 5.19
CA LEU A 28 -3.21 0.84 4.99
C LEU A 28 -3.02 1.80 3.80
N THR A 29 -3.71 1.54 2.70
CA THR A 29 -3.65 2.42 1.51
C THR A 29 -4.17 3.83 1.82
N TYR A 30 -5.33 3.95 2.48
CA TYR A 30 -5.88 5.25 2.85
C TYR A 30 -5.05 5.97 3.92
N TYR A 31 -4.37 5.24 4.80
CA TYR A 31 -3.42 5.82 5.74
C TYR A 31 -2.27 6.51 4.99
N LEU A 32 -1.70 5.86 3.96
CA LEU A 32 -0.62 6.45 3.17
C LEU A 32 -1.01 7.72 2.42
N LEU A 33 -2.29 7.92 2.08
CA LEU A 33 -2.75 9.19 1.48
C LEU A 33 -2.68 10.39 2.43
N HIS A 34 -2.61 10.14 3.75
CA HIS A 34 -2.55 11.18 4.77
C HIS A 34 -1.21 11.19 5.52
N ALA A 35 -0.34 10.23 5.22
CA ALA A 35 0.98 10.14 5.80
C ALA A 35 1.96 11.09 5.09
N PRO A 36 3.09 11.45 5.72
CA PRO A 36 4.17 12.14 5.02
C PRO A 36 4.67 11.34 3.81
N ASP A 37 5.01 12.04 2.73
CA ASP A 37 5.47 11.43 1.47
C ASP A 37 6.69 10.50 1.66
N GLU A 38 7.56 10.84 2.61
CA GLU A 38 8.75 10.06 2.99
C GLU A 38 8.40 8.63 3.40
N LEU A 39 7.27 8.40 4.06
CA LEU A 39 6.88 7.05 4.48
C LEU A 39 6.58 6.16 3.27
N SER A 40 5.89 6.70 2.27
CA SER A 40 5.57 5.97 1.05
C SER A 40 6.84 5.64 0.25
N GLN A 41 7.80 6.57 0.22
CA GLN A 41 9.10 6.37 -0.41
C GLN A 41 9.91 5.29 0.30
N GLN A 42 10.06 5.38 1.63
CA GLN A 42 10.77 4.37 2.42
C GLN A 42 10.17 2.97 2.27
N LEU A 43 8.83 2.87 2.23
CA LEU A 43 8.15 1.59 2.02
C LEU A 43 8.46 1.02 0.64
N ALA A 44 8.45 1.85 -0.41
CA ALA A 44 8.74 1.43 -1.77
C ALA A 44 10.20 0.97 -1.92
N GLU A 45 11.16 1.71 -1.37
CA GLU A 45 12.58 1.36 -1.37
C GLU A 45 12.83 0.06 -0.60
N ALA A 46 12.35 -0.05 0.64
CA ALA A 46 12.51 -1.25 1.45
C ALA A 46 11.90 -2.50 0.78
N ALA A 47 10.77 -2.35 0.08
CA ALA A 47 10.15 -3.44 -0.67
C ALA A 47 10.96 -3.83 -1.91
N ALA A 48 11.60 -2.87 -2.60
CA ALA A 48 12.43 -3.12 -3.78
C ALA A 48 13.74 -3.83 -3.41
N ASP A 49 14.34 -3.49 -2.26
CA ASP A 49 15.64 -4.01 -1.82
C ASP A 49 15.60 -5.45 -1.28
N LEU A 50 14.42 -6.02 -1.01
CA LEU A 50 14.24 -7.38 -0.45
C LEU A 50 14.79 -8.52 -1.33
N LYS A 51 15.13 -8.25 -2.59
CA LYS A 51 15.57 -9.26 -3.58
C LYS A 51 17.09 -9.29 -3.82
N THR A 52 17.90 -8.84 -2.86
CA THR A 52 19.34 -9.16 -2.84
C THR A 52 19.59 -10.64 -2.57
#